data_AF-A0A6J4UZW1-F1
#
_entry.id   AF-A0A6J4UZW1-F1
#
_cell.length_a   1.000
_cell.length_b   1.000
_cell.length_c   1.000
_cell.angle_alpha   90.00
_cell.angle_beta   90.00
_cell.angle_gamma   90.00
#
_symmetry.space_group_name_H-M   'P 1'
#
loop_
_entity.id
_entity.type
_entity.pdbx_description
1 polymer ?
#
loop_
_entity_poly.entity_id
_entity_poly.type
_entity_poly.pdbx_seq_one_letter_code
_entity_poly.pdbx_strand_id
1 'polypeptide(L)'
;MLISITRQKFEEIIPLLPTGAQYLYYWGKVSDVLKRLLITVVGIVIISVMGLVLKEGFSGVTFILNLIVGLYWLWAPIYLASRRNAEYRRYSHCGFWQGQVLDVFISEELIGKEETVNRRGDLVVIENRERRLNLEVGDETGFATKVQVPLRREHQVIRRNEIAEMLVLSNQSDLSRIAKISDVYIPADKLWVSDYPYVRRDTFEQISRTLRVRRRPMMDVDRS
;
A
#
# COMPACT_ATOMS: atom_id res chain seq x y z
N MET A 1 -9.93 -3.28 20.24
CA MET A 1 -11.31 -2.78 20.09
C MET A 1 -11.60 -2.48 18.63
N LEU A 2 -12.77 -2.92 18.15
CA LEU A 2 -13.19 -2.80 16.77
C LEU A 2 -14.44 -1.91 16.64
N ILE A 3 -14.42 -0.96 15.73
CA ILE A 3 -15.53 -0.04 15.45
C ILE A 3 -15.91 -0.20 13.98
N SER A 4 -17.12 -0.64 13.69
CA SER A 4 -17.61 -0.75 12.31
C SER A 4 -17.65 0.63 11.65
N ILE A 5 -17.12 0.75 10.43
CA ILE A 5 -17.20 1.96 9.62
C ILE A 5 -18.29 1.77 8.55
N THR A 6 -19.04 2.82 8.25
CA THR A 6 -20.02 2.80 7.16
C THR A 6 -19.34 2.65 5.80
N ARG A 7 -20.06 2.07 4.84
CA ARG A 7 -19.52 1.87 3.48
C ARG A 7 -19.04 3.16 2.82
N GLN A 8 -19.75 4.26 3.01
CA GLN A 8 -19.38 5.57 2.46
C GLN A 8 -18.02 6.04 2.98
N LYS A 9 -17.80 6.01 4.31
CA LYS A 9 -16.53 6.39 4.91
C LYS A 9 -15.39 5.46 4.49
N PHE A 10 -15.66 4.17 4.34
CA PHE A 10 -14.67 3.25 3.81
C PHE A 10 -14.19 3.65 2.41
N GLU A 11 -15.11 4.06 1.53
CA GLU A 11 -14.78 4.47 0.17
C GLU A 11 -14.05 5.82 0.09
N GLU A 12 -14.22 6.69 1.10
CA GLU A 12 -13.41 7.90 1.26
C GLU A 12 -11.98 7.59 1.68
N ILE A 13 -11.81 6.64 2.61
CA ILE A 13 -10.47 6.22 3.09
C ILE A 13 -9.73 5.42 2.02
N ILE A 14 -10.41 4.54 1.28
CA ILE A 14 -9.83 3.78 0.16
C ILE A 14 -10.51 4.19 -1.15
N PRO A 15 -10.03 5.29 -1.77
CA PRO A 15 -10.62 5.81 -2.99
C PRO A 15 -10.40 4.87 -4.18
N LEU A 16 -11.33 4.89 -5.14
CA LEU A 16 -11.19 4.14 -6.39
C LEU A 16 -9.99 4.63 -7.21
N LEU A 17 -9.83 5.95 -7.29
CA LEU A 17 -8.68 6.59 -7.90
C LEU A 17 -7.55 6.70 -6.88
N PRO A 18 -6.29 6.52 -7.31
CA PRO A 18 -5.18 6.47 -6.39
C PRO A 18 -4.86 7.85 -5.80
N THR A 19 -4.35 7.84 -4.59
CA THR A 19 -3.79 9.05 -3.97
C THR A 19 -2.41 9.36 -4.56
N GLY A 20 -1.92 10.59 -4.36
CA GLY A 20 -0.58 10.98 -4.82
C GLY A 20 0.52 10.08 -4.25
N ALA A 21 0.38 9.64 -2.99
CA ALA A 21 1.32 8.70 -2.36
C ALA A 21 1.31 7.32 -3.04
N GLN A 22 0.13 6.83 -3.43
CA GLN A 22 -0.03 5.55 -4.15
C GLN A 22 0.54 5.63 -5.56
N TYR A 23 0.31 6.74 -6.25
CA TYR A 23 0.92 6.99 -7.56
C TYR A 23 2.44 7.01 -7.48
N LEU A 24 3.01 7.75 -6.52
CA LEU A 24 4.45 7.84 -6.31
C LEU A 24 5.07 6.49 -5.97
N TYR A 25 4.39 5.67 -5.16
CA TYR A 25 4.83 4.31 -4.87
C TYR A 25 5.03 3.49 -6.14
N TYR A 26 4.04 3.49 -7.05
CA TYR A 26 4.14 2.77 -8.32
C TYR A 26 5.02 3.46 -9.35
N TRP A 27 5.35 4.75 -9.18
CA TRP A 27 6.39 5.39 -9.97
C TRP A 27 7.75 4.71 -9.75
N GLY A 28 7.99 4.26 -8.52
CA GLY A 28 9.10 3.38 -8.19
C GLY A 28 10.47 4.04 -8.36
N LYS A 29 11.46 3.24 -8.73
CA LYS A 29 12.83 3.71 -9.00
C LYS A 29 12.94 4.22 -10.43
N VAL A 30 14.00 5.00 -10.71
CA VAL A 30 14.31 5.45 -12.08
C VAL A 30 14.38 4.28 -13.08
N SER A 31 14.88 3.12 -12.65
CA SER A 31 14.89 1.90 -13.45
C SER A 31 13.49 1.44 -13.89
N ASP A 32 12.47 1.61 -13.04
CA ASP A 32 11.09 1.20 -13.36
C ASP A 32 10.46 2.13 -14.38
N VAL A 33 10.75 3.43 -14.27
CA VAL A 33 10.36 4.45 -15.26
C VAL A 33 11.03 4.14 -16.61
N LEU A 34 12.33 3.88 -16.62
CA LEU A 34 13.07 3.51 -17.84
C LEU A 34 12.49 2.26 -18.48
N LYS A 35 12.20 1.21 -17.71
CA LYS A 35 11.54 -0.01 -18.22
C LYS A 35 10.20 0.31 -18.88
N ARG A 36 9.37 1.15 -18.27
CA ARG A 36 8.08 1.55 -18.85
C ARG A 36 8.22 2.36 -20.13
N LEU A 37 9.19 3.29 -20.18
CA LEU A 37 9.49 4.03 -21.40
C LEU A 37 9.98 3.11 -22.52
N LEU A 38 10.80 2.11 -22.19
CA LEU A 38 11.25 1.10 -23.15
C LEU A 38 10.06 0.29 -23.71
N ILE A 39 9.13 -0.12 -22.84
CA ILE A 39 7.88 -0.79 -23.24
C ILE A 39 7.04 0.12 -24.13
N THR A 40 6.94 1.42 -23.82
CA THR A 40 6.25 2.40 -24.67
C THR A 40 6.87 2.46 -26.06
N VAL A 41 8.20 2.58 -26.16
CA VAL A 41 8.90 2.65 -27.46
C VAL A 41 8.66 1.37 -28.27
N VAL A 42 8.86 0.20 -27.65
CA VAL A 42 8.64 -1.11 -28.30
C VAL A 42 7.19 -1.25 -28.75
N GLY A 43 6.23 -0.87 -27.92
CA GLY A 43 4.81 -0.94 -28.25
C GLY A 43 4.42 -0.04 -29.43
N ILE A 44 4.93 1.19 -29.48
CA ILE A 44 4.72 2.11 -30.62
C ILE A 44 5.29 1.50 -31.91
N VAL A 45 6.50 0.93 -31.86
CA VAL A 45 7.13 0.31 -33.03
C VAL A 45 6.27 -0.85 -33.54
N ILE A 46 5.82 -1.75 -32.66
CA ILE A 46 4.97 -2.89 -33.03
C ILE A 46 3.66 -2.42 -33.69
N ILE A 47 2.96 -1.47 -33.07
CA ILE A 47 1.70 -0.94 -33.58
C ILE A 47 1.90 -0.25 -34.93
N SER A 48 2.99 0.51 -35.07
CA SER A 48 3.30 1.21 -36.31
C SER A 48 3.65 0.23 -37.45
N VAL A 49 4.44 -0.82 -37.18
CA VAL A 49 4.73 -1.88 -38.16
C VAL A 49 3.46 -2.62 -38.56
N MET A 50 2.59 -2.95 -37.60
CA MET A 50 1.30 -3.57 -37.87
C MET A 50 0.41 -2.65 -38.73
N GLY A 51 0.42 -1.35 -38.46
CA GLY A 51 -0.27 -0.33 -39.25
C GLY A 51 0.24 -0.19 -40.68
N LEU A 52 1.51 -0.51 -40.97
CA LEU A 52 2.03 -0.55 -42.35
C LEU A 52 1.55 -1.79 -43.12
N VAL A 53 1.34 -2.91 -42.43
CA VAL A 53 0.81 -4.16 -43.02
C VAL A 53 -0.69 -4.04 -43.28
N LEU A 54 -1.40 -3.32 -42.41
CA LEU A 54 -2.83 -3.03 -42.55
C LEU A 54 -3.02 -1.88 -43.56
N LYS A 55 -3.95 -2.02 -44.52
CA LYS A 55 -4.21 -1.00 -45.56
C LYS A 55 -4.68 0.34 -44.93
N GLU A 56 -4.62 1.42 -45.73
CA GLU A 56 -4.82 2.83 -45.34
C GLU A 56 -6.06 3.14 -44.46
N GLY A 57 -7.11 2.31 -44.53
CA GLY A 57 -8.30 2.45 -43.67
C GLY A 57 -8.06 2.32 -42.16
N PHE A 58 -6.89 1.84 -41.72
CA PHE A 58 -6.54 1.66 -40.30
C PHE A 58 -5.64 2.75 -39.72
N SER A 59 -5.31 3.81 -40.48
CA SER A 59 -4.42 4.88 -40.03
C SER A 59 -4.90 5.56 -38.73
N GLY A 60 -6.19 5.91 -38.66
CA GLY A 60 -6.76 6.54 -37.46
C GLY A 60 -6.73 5.64 -36.21
N VAL A 61 -7.01 4.34 -36.37
CA VAL A 61 -6.94 3.37 -35.26
C VAL A 61 -5.50 3.21 -34.78
N THR A 62 -4.55 3.10 -35.71
CA THR A 62 -3.11 2.99 -35.41
C THR A 62 -2.63 4.21 -34.61
N PHE A 63 -3.08 5.41 -34.99
CA PHE A 63 -2.75 6.64 -34.26
C PHE A 63 -3.28 6.63 -32.81
N ILE A 64 -4.54 6.25 -32.60
CA ILE A 64 -5.15 6.18 -31.26
C ILE A 64 -4.41 5.16 -30.39
N LEU A 65 -4.11 3.98 -30.94
CA LEU A 65 -3.37 2.94 -30.22
C LEU A 65 -1.96 3.42 -29.85
N ASN A 66 -1.26 4.08 -30.77
CA ASN A 66 0.04 4.70 -30.51
C ASN A 66 -0.03 5.78 -29.42
N LEU A 67 -1.10 6.58 -29.36
CA LEU A 67 -1.30 7.57 -28.30
C LEU A 67 -1.49 6.89 -26.92
N ILE A 68 -2.33 5.86 -26.85
CA ILE A 68 -2.59 5.11 -25.62
C ILE A 68 -1.30 4.45 -25.11
N VAL A 69 -0.54 3.81 -26.00
CA VAL A 69 0.74 3.17 -25.65
C VAL A 69 1.84 4.19 -25.37
N GLY A 70 1.85 5.30 -26.09
CA GLY A 70 2.72 6.47 -25.87
C GLY A 70 2.61 7.02 -24.46
N LEU A 71 1.39 6.98 -23.90
CA LEU A 71 1.11 7.43 -22.54
C LEU A 71 1.19 6.29 -21.50
N TYR A 72 1.59 5.07 -21.88
CA TYR A 72 1.66 3.91 -20.97
C TYR A 72 2.47 4.20 -19.72
N TRP A 73 3.64 4.82 -19.85
CA TRP A 73 4.47 5.17 -18.70
C TRP A 73 3.75 6.04 -17.66
N LEU A 74 2.80 6.87 -18.09
CA LEU A 74 2.02 7.78 -17.25
C LEU A 74 0.81 7.08 -16.62
N TRP A 75 0.00 6.36 -17.41
CA TRP A 75 -1.24 5.76 -16.89
C TRP A 75 -1.03 4.39 -16.22
N ALA A 76 0.05 3.67 -16.51
CA ALA A 76 0.35 2.38 -15.87
C ALA A 76 0.39 2.43 -14.33
N PRO A 77 1.10 3.38 -13.68
CA PRO A 77 1.08 3.49 -12.21
C PRO A 77 -0.31 3.79 -11.66
N ILE A 78 -1.12 4.60 -12.36
CA ILE A 78 -2.51 4.87 -12.00
C ILE A 78 -3.30 3.56 -12.02
N TYR A 79 -3.22 2.80 -13.12
CA TYR A 79 -3.91 1.53 -13.28
C TYR A 79 -3.53 0.51 -12.20
N LEU A 80 -2.23 0.36 -11.90
CA LEU A 80 -1.75 -0.58 -10.88
C LEU A 80 -2.24 -0.22 -9.47
N ALA A 81 -2.23 1.08 -9.15
CA ALA A 81 -2.74 1.58 -7.88
C ALA A 81 -4.26 1.41 -7.76
N SER A 82 -5.01 1.79 -8.80
CA SER A 82 -6.46 1.59 -8.87
C SER A 82 -6.84 0.11 -8.72
N ARG A 83 -6.10 -0.80 -9.37
CA ARG A 83 -6.34 -2.24 -9.25
C ARG A 83 -6.13 -2.73 -7.82
N ARG A 84 -5.09 -2.25 -7.13
CA ARG A 84 -4.84 -2.60 -5.73
C ARG A 84 -5.93 -2.05 -4.80
N ASN A 85 -6.38 -0.82 -5.04
CA ASN A 85 -7.49 -0.22 -4.27
C ASN A 85 -8.80 -0.97 -4.51
N ALA A 86 -9.10 -1.36 -5.76
CA ALA A 86 -10.27 -2.17 -6.09
C ALA A 86 -10.26 -3.53 -5.37
N GLU A 87 -9.08 -4.14 -5.22
CA GLU A 87 -8.92 -5.38 -4.45
C GLU A 87 -9.27 -5.21 -2.97
N TYR A 88 -9.00 -4.04 -2.39
CA TYR A 88 -9.42 -3.71 -1.02
C TYR A 88 -10.92 -3.38 -0.97
N ARG A 89 -11.45 -2.68 -1.98
CA ARG A 89 -12.87 -2.29 -2.05
C ARG A 89 -13.82 -3.46 -2.28
N ARG A 90 -13.32 -4.61 -2.74
CA ARG A 90 -14.13 -5.83 -2.96
C ARG A 90 -14.72 -6.40 -1.66
N TYR A 91 -14.11 -6.11 -0.52
CA TYR A 91 -14.60 -6.58 0.78
C TYR A 91 -15.84 -5.78 1.18
N SER A 92 -16.88 -6.47 1.63
CA SER A 92 -18.19 -5.87 1.94
C SER A 92 -18.14 -5.00 3.20
N HIS A 93 -17.34 -5.40 4.18
CA HIS A 93 -17.32 -4.79 5.52
C HIS A 93 -15.92 -4.30 5.89
N CYS A 94 -15.89 -3.18 6.62
CA CYS A 94 -14.66 -2.53 7.09
C CYS A 94 -14.85 -2.08 8.54
N GLY A 95 -13.83 -2.32 9.36
CA GLY A 95 -13.76 -1.87 10.73
C GLY A 95 -12.54 -0.99 10.97
N PHE A 96 -12.73 0.06 11.77
CA PHE A 96 -11.64 0.77 12.42
C PHE A 96 -11.20 -0.07 13.62
N TRP A 97 -9.98 -0.58 13.55
CA TRP A 97 -9.39 -1.34 14.64
C TRP A 97 -8.44 -0.46 15.44
N GLN A 98 -8.51 -0.58 16.76
CA GLN A 98 -7.58 0.03 17.69
C GLN A 98 -7.10 -1.02 18.68
N GLY A 99 -5.79 -1.18 18.78
CA GLY A 99 -5.13 -2.01 19.77
C GLY A 99 -3.83 -1.38 20.21
N GLN A 100 -2.86 -2.23 20.55
CA GLN A 100 -1.57 -1.85 21.07
C GLN A 100 -0.45 -2.57 20.33
N VAL A 101 0.72 -1.94 20.30
CA VAL A 101 1.96 -2.57 19.85
C VAL A 101 2.39 -3.61 20.90
N LEU A 102 2.38 -4.89 20.51
CA LEU A 102 2.79 -6.00 21.35
C LEU A 102 4.32 -6.16 21.32
N ASP A 103 4.88 -6.14 20.11
CA ASP A 103 6.32 -6.27 19.90
C ASP A 103 6.80 -5.58 18.62
N VAL A 104 8.08 -5.22 18.61
CA VAL A 104 8.80 -4.60 17.50
C VAL A 104 10.17 -5.23 17.40
N PHE A 105 10.46 -5.90 16.28
CA PHE A 105 11.77 -6.51 16.06
C PHE A 105 12.20 -6.43 14.60
N ILE A 106 13.51 -6.55 14.36
CA ILE A 106 14.11 -6.45 13.03
C ILE A 106 14.49 -7.85 12.57
N SER A 107 14.10 -8.21 11.34
CA SER A 107 14.54 -9.43 10.67
C SER A 107 15.35 -9.10 9.42
N GLU A 108 16.24 -10.00 9.02
CA GLU A 108 16.82 -9.99 7.69
C GLU A 108 15.99 -10.91 6.79
N GLU A 109 15.53 -10.40 5.66
CA GLU A 109 14.80 -11.17 4.67
C GLU A 109 15.59 -11.20 3.36
N LEU A 110 15.73 -12.38 2.78
CA LEU A 110 16.44 -12.57 1.52
C LEU A 110 15.53 -12.14 0.36
N ILE A 111 15.82 -10.97 -0.23
CA ILE A 111 15.03 -10.39 -1.32
C ILE A 111 15.33 -11.08 -2.65
N GLY A 112 16.55 -11.59 -2.82
CA GLY A 112 16.97 -12.27 -4.04
C GLY A 112 18.40 -12.81 -3.96
N LYS A 113 18.71 -13.71 -4.88
CA LYS A 113 20.06 -14.20 -5.14
C LYS A 113 20.45 -13.73 -6.53
N GLU A 114 21.52 -12.97 -6.65
CA GLU A 114 22.09 -12.58 -7.93
C GLU A 114 23.38 -13.37 -8.16
N GLU A 115 23.42 -14.15 -9.23
CA GLU A 115 24.66 -14.79 -9.68
C GLU A 115 25.44 -13.78 -10.52
N THR A 116 26.60 -13.35 -10.01
CA THR A 116 27.49 -12.45 -10.73
C THR A 116 28.86 -13.08 -10.90
N VAL A 117 29.66 -12.56 -11.82
CA VAL A 117 31.02 -13.06 -12.05
C VAL A 117 32.00 -12.10 -11.39
N ASN A 118 32.90 -12.62 -10.55
CA ASN A 118 33.94 -11.81 -9.92
C ASN A 118 35.00 -11.37 -10.96
N ARG A 119 35.92 -10.47 -10.57
CA ARG A 119 37.02 -10.02 -11.47
C ARG A 119 37.98 -11.12 -11.94
N ARG A 120 37.87 -12.34 -11.38
CA ARG A 120 38.68 -13.51 -11.70
C ARG A 120 37.95 -14.52 -12.59
N GLY A 121 36.67 -14.28 -12.92
CA GLY A 121 35.87 -15.17 -13.75
C GLY A 121 35.05 -16.20 -12.99
N ASP A 122 35.08 -16.21 -11.66
CA ASP A 122 34.29 -17.16 -10.86
C ASP A 122 32.86 -16.65 -10.67
N LEU A 123 31.89 -17.56 -10.81
CA LEU A 123 30.50 -17.30 -10.44
C LEU A 123 30.38 -17.17 -8.93
N VAL A 124 29.84 -16.04 -8.47
CA VAL A 124 29.60 -15.71 -7.08
C VAL A 124 28.11 -15.37 -6.90
N VAL A 125 27.46 -16.06 -5.98
CA VAL A 125 26.08 -15.77 -5.60
C VAL A 125 26.07 -14.66 -4.54
N ILE A 126 25.55 -13.49 -4.88
CA ILE A 126 25.33 -12.40 -3.95
C ILE A 126 23.90 -12.52 -3.40
N GLU A 127 23.78 -12.75 -2.10
CA GLU A 127 22.50 -12.72 -1.40
C GLU A 127 22.12 -11.28 -1.06
N ASN A 128 21.08 -10.76 -1.70
CA ASN A 128 20.56 -9.43 -1.42
C ASN A 128 19.58 -9.51 -0.24
N ARG A 129 20.02 -9.11 0.96
CA ARG A 129 19.23 -9.14 2.19
C ARG A 129 18.71 -7.74 2.53
N GLU A 130 17.40 -7.61 2.77
CA GLU A 130 16.81 -6.39 3.35
C GLU A 130 16.65 -6.57 4.85
N ARG A 131 16.95 -5.51 5.59
CA ARG A 131 16.47 -5.39 6.97
C ARG A 131 15.02 -4.93 6.94
N ARG A 132 14.14 -5.70 7.58
CA ARG A 132 12.71 -5.40 7.71
C ARG A 132 12.30 -5.26 9.16
N LEU A 133 11.44 -4.29 9.40
CA LEU A 133 10.74 -4.13 10.67
C LEU A 133 9.56 -5.11 10.70
N ASN A 134 9.41 -5.81 11.81
CA ASN A 134 8.25 -6.62 12.13
C ASN A 134 7.54 -5.94 13.31
N LEU A 135 6.30 -5.53 13.07
CA LEU A 135 5.45 -4.88 14.05
C LEU A 135 4.31 -5.84 14.39
N GLU A 136 4.28 -6.33 15.61
CA GLU A 136 3.19 -7.13 16.14
C GLU A 136 2.23 -6.22 16.89
N VAL A 137 0.96 -6.27 16.50
CA VAL A 137 -0.11 -5.48 17.10
C VAL A 137 -1.25 -6.39 17.49
N GLY A 138 -1.90 -6.08 18.61
CA GLY A 138 -3.04 -6.83 19.07
C GLY A 138 -3.90 -6.06 20.05
N ASP A 139 -5.03 -6.65 20.40
CA ASP A 139 -5.96 -6.06 21.36
C ASP A 139 -6.46 -7.09 22.38
N GLU A 140 -7.20 -6.58 23.36
CA GLU A 140 -7.82 -7.36 24.43
C GLU A 140 -8.89 -8.35 23.96
N THR A 141 -9.35 -8.26 22.71
CA THR A 141 -10.34 -9.21 22.15
C THR A 141 -9.70 -10.48 21.61
N GLY A 142 -8.36 -10.57 21.66
CA GLY A 142 -7.59 -11.71 21.17
C GLY A 142 -7.21 -11.62 19.69
N PHE A 143 -7.54 -10.51 19.02
CA PHE A 143 -7.02 -10.27 17.67
C PHE A 143 -5.55 -9.83 17.76
N ALA A 144 -4.68 -10.55 17.06
CA ALA A 144 -3.28 -10.20 16.90
C ALA A 144 -2.87 -10.39 15.43
N THR A 145 -2.04 -9.48 14.93
CA THR A 145 -1.49 -9.56 13.58
C THR A 145 -0.09 -8.98 13.52
N LYS A 146 0.63 -9.34 12.47
CA LYS A 146 2.01 -8.93 12.22
C LYS A 146 2.09 -8.18 10.91
N VAL A 147 2.68 -6.99 10.95
CA VAL A 147 2.96 -6.16 9.77
C VAL A 147 4.46 -6.09 9.58
N GLN A 148 4.90 -6.46 8.37
CA GLN A 148 6.32 -6.45 8.02
C GLN A 148 6.57 -5.40 6.94
N VAL A 149 7.53 -4.51 7.18
CA VAL A 149 7.84 -3.40 6.27
C VAL A 149 9.35 -3.18 6.15
N PRO A 150 9.83 -2.58 5.04
CA PRO A 150 11.22 -2.15 4.94
C PRO A 150 11.61 -1.24 6.11
N LEU A 151 12.76 -1.50 6.74
CA LEU A 151 13.20 -0.71 7.89
C LEU A 151 13.54 0.72 7.47
N ARG A 152 12.92 1.70 8.12
CA ARG A 152 13.18 3.13 7.93
C ARG A 152 13.58 3.78 9.25
N ARG A 153 14.28 4.91 9.17
CA ARG A 153 14.73 5.68 10.36
C ARG A 153 13.55 6.12 11.24
N GLU A 154 12.44 6.50 10.62
CA GLU A 154 11.21 6.89 11.30
C GLU A 154 10.60 5.79 12.19
N HIS A 155 10.94 4.52 11.97
CA HIS A 155 10.43 3.41 12.78
C HIS A 155 11.15 3.25 14.13
N GLN A 156 12.25 3.96 14.38
CA GLN A 156 13.00 3.84 15.64
C GLN A 156 12.25 4.39 16.84
N VAL A 157 11.23 5.23 16.62
CA VAL A 157 10.45 5.86 17.68
C VAL A 157 9.41 4.91 18.27
N ILE A 158 9.06 3.82 17.57
CA ILE A 158 7.98 2.89 17.94
C ILE A 158 8.32 2.19 19.25
N ARG A 159 7.38 2.21 20.20
CA ARG A 159 7.51 1.54 21.49
C ARG A 159 6.40 0.51 21.69
N ARG A 160 6.70 -0.51 22.49
CA ARG A 160 5.69 -1.44 22.99
C ARG A 160 4.64 -0.68 23.81
N ASN A 161 3.42 -1.21 23.80
CA ASN A 161 2.22 -0.65 24.44
C ASN A 161 1.71 0.69 23.87
N GLU A 162 2.29 1.17 22.77
CA GLU A 162 1.72 2.32 22.06
C GLU A 162 0.41 1.95 21.38
N ILE A 163 -0.50 2.92 21.29
CA ILE A 163 -1.76 2.74 20.58
C ILE A 163 -1.45 2.56 19.09
N ALA A 164 -1.98 1.49 18.52
CA ALA A 164 -1.92 1.21 17.09
C ALA A 164 -3.34 1.18 16.52
N GLU A 165 -3.54 1.86 15.39
CA GLU A 165 -4.82 1.98 14.71
C GLU A 165 -4.68 1.51 13.26
N MET A 166 -5.66 0.79 12.73
CA MET A 166 -5.68 0.38 11.32
C MET A 166 -7.10 0.14 10.82
N LEU A 167 -7.26 -0.01 9.50
CA LEU A 167 -8.46 -0.60 8.93
C LEU A 167 -8.29 -2.11 8.82
N VAL A 168 -9.35 -2.81 9.22
CA VAL A 168 -9.50 -4.25 8.99
C VAL A 168 -10.69 -4.47 8.06
N LEU A 169 -10.53 -5.41 7.13
CA LEU A 169 -11.50 -5.71 6.09
C LEU A 169 -12.00 -7.13 6.25
N SER A 170 -13.31 -7.32 6.07
CA SER A 170 -13.95 -8.63 6.12
C SER A 170 -15.05 -8.75 5.09
N ASN A 171 -15.38 -9.99 4.73
CA ASN A 171 -16.62 -10.32 4.03
C ASN A 171 -17.79 -10.54 4.99
N GLN A 172 -17.52 -10.72 6.30
CA GLN A 172 -18.54 -10.93 7.32
C GLN A 172 -18.92 -9.60 7.99
N SER A 173 -20.21 -9.43 8.29
CA SER A 173 -20.76 -8.20 8.87
C SER A 173 -20.34 -7.96 10.31
N ASP A 174 -20.09 -9.05 11.04
CA ASP A 174 -19.61 -9.04 12.42
C ASP A 174 -18.09 -8.84 12.53
N LEU A 175 -17.37 -8.81 11.40
CA LEU A 175 -15.92 -8.72 11.32
C LEU A 175 -15.19 -9.85 12.09
N SER A 176 -15.86 -10.97 12.37
CA SER A 176 -15.31 -12.10 13.14
C SER A 176 -14.07 -12.71 12.47
N ARG A 177 -14.05 -12.70 11.14
CA ARG A 177 -12.91 -13.14 10.34
C ARG A 177 -12.32 -11.95 9.57
N ILE A 178 -11.17 -11.46 10.00
CA ILE A 178 -10.44 -10.43 9.28
C ILE A 178 -9.73 -11.04 8.07
N ALA A 179 -10.05 -10.55 6.88
CA ALA A 179 -9.52 -11.04 5.61
C ALA A 179 -8.31 -10.23 5.13
N LYS A 180 -8.28 -8.93 5.42
CA LYS A 180 -7.17 -8.06 5.03
C LYS A 180 -7.02 -6.91 6.02
N ILE A 181 -5.81 -6.41 6.16
CA ILE A 181 -5.46 -5.26 6.99
C ILE A 181 -4.85 -4.16 6.11
N SER A 182 -4.97 -2.91 6.55
CA SER A 182 -4.35 -1.74 5.91
C SER A 182 -3.03 -1.36 6.57
N ASP A 183 -2.59 -0.12 6.34
CA ASP A 183 -1.53 0.54 7.09
C ASP A 183 -1.83 0.58 8.60
N VAL A 184 -0.77 0.45 9.41
CA VAL A 184 -0.83 0.70 10.85
C VAL A 184 -0.43 2.15 11.11
N TYR A 185 -1.29 2.87 11.82
CA TYR A 185 -1.07 4.24 12.27
C TYR A 185 -0.78 4.25 13.77
N ILE A 186 0.28 4.93 14.17
CA ILE A 186 0.65 5.16 15.57
C ILE A 186 0.41 6.64 15.87
N PRO A 187 -0.70 6.98 16.58
CA PRO A 187 -1.10 8.37 16.76
C PRO A 187 -0.16 9.19 17.65
N ALA A 188 0.65 8.54 18.50
CA ALA A 188 1.60 9.22 19.39
C ALA A 188 2.62 10.02 18.59
N ASP A 189 3.23 9.39 17.58
CA ASP A 189 4.27 9.98 16.73
C ASP A 189 3.77 10.41 15.35
N LYS A 190 2.46 10.27 15.08
CA LYS A 190 1.85 10.44 13.76
C LYS A 190 2.53 9.57 12.69
N LEU A 191 2.96 8.38 13.09
CA LEU A 191 3.75 7.49 12.27
C LEU A 191 2.85 6.51 11.51
N TRP A 192 3.17 6.28 10.24
CA TRP A 192 2.50 5.31 9.39
C TRP A 192 3.46 4.17 9.06
N VAL A 193 3.08 2.95 9.42
CA VAL A 193 3.86 1.74 9.20
C VAL A 193 3.14 0.89 8.15
N SER A 194 3.65 0.92 6.92
CA SER A 194 3.14 0.12 5.81
C SER A 194 4.16 -0.10 4.71
N ASP A 195 4.00 -1.20 3.96
CA ASP A 195 4.76 -1.50 2.75
C ASP A 195 4.22 -0.72 1.55
N TYR A 196 2.94 -0.34 1.58
CA TYR A 196 2.22 0.44 0.59
C TYR A 196 1.19 1.35 1.28
N PRO A 197 1.00 2.60 0.82
CA PRO A 197 0.00 3.50 1.38
C PRO A 197 -1.43 3.10 0.97
N TYR A 198 -2.06 2.15 1.65
CA TYR A 198 -3.41 1.65 1.29
C TYR A 198 -4.48 2.70 1.54
N VAL A 199 -4.34 3.47 2.62
CA VAL A 199 -5.34 4.45 3.04
C VAL A 199 -4.97 5.88 2.64
N ARG A 200 -6.00 6.68 2.41
CA ARG A 200 -5.92 8.14 2.40
C ARG A 200 -5.68 8.63 3.82
N ARG A 201 -4.41 8.91 4.12
CA ARG A 201 -3.91 9.20 5.48
C ARG A 201 -4.60 10.39 6.14
N ASP A 202 -4.86 11.45 5.39
CA ASP A 202 -5.58 12.64 5.87
C ASP A 202 -7.00 12.32 6.37
N THR A 203 -7.78 11.56 5.59
CA THR A 203 -9.13 11.14 5.99
C THR A 203 -9.10 10.18 7.17
N PHE A 204 -8.16 9.24 7.18
CA PHE A 204 -8.01 8.31 8.30
C PHE A 204 -7.64 9.03 9.61
N GLU A 205 -6.68 9.97 9.57
CA GLU A 205 -6.28 10.75 10.73
C GLU A 205 -7.44 11.60 11.28
N GLN A 206 -8.29 12.15 10.42
CA GLN A 206 -9.49 12.86 10.85
C GLN A 206 -10.43 11.92 11.62
N ILE A 207 -10.69 10.73 11.10
CA ILE A 207 -11.55 9.73 11.75
C ILE A 207 -10.95 9.30 13.09
N SER A 208 -9.64 9.02 13.13
CA SER A 208 -8.90 8.71 14.36
C SER A 208 -9.10 9.79 15.43
N ARG A 209 -8.89 11.06 15.08
CA ARG A 209 -9.08 12.20 16.00
C ARG A 209 -10.53 12.27 16.50
N THR A 210 -11.52 12.14 15.62
CA THR A 210 -12.94 12.18 16.01
C THR A 210 -13.29 11.05 16.97
N LEU A 211 -12.82 9.83 16.72
CA LEU A 211 -13.08 8.68 17.59
C LEU A 211 -12.41 8.82 18.97
N ARG A 212 -11.20 9.40 19.02
CA ARG A 212 -10.49 9.69 20.28
C ARG A 212 -11.16 10.81 21.09
N VAL A 213 -11.62 11.88 20.44
CA VAL A 213 -12.35 12.97 21.11
C VAL A 213 -13.67 12.47 21.68
N ARG A 214 -14.43 11.66 20.94
CA ARG A 214 -15.71 11.10 21.41
C ARG A 214 -15.58 10.23 22.67
N ARG A 215 -14.39 9.66 22.94
CA ARG A 215 -14.11 8.93 24.19
C ARG A 215 -13.72 9.81 25.37
N ARG A 216 -13.25 11.05 25.15
CA ARG A 216 -12.81 11.95 26.23
C ARG A 216 -13.90 12.66 27.07
N PRO A 217 -15.21 12.70 26.76
CA PRO A 217 -16.15 13.47 27.60
C PRO A 217 -16.60 12.79 28.91
N MET A 218 -16.23 11.54 29.17
CA MET A 218 -16.87 10.75 30.25
C MET A 218 -15.94 10.43 31.45
N MET A 219 -14.67 10.88 31.42
CA MET A 219 -13.75 10.71 32.56
C MET A 219 -13.62 11.94 33.45
N ASP A 220 -14.15 13.10 33.04
CA ASP A 220 -14.08 14.35 33.83
C ASP A 220 -15.36 14.64 34.64
N VAL A 221 -16.37 13.76 34.59
CA VAL A 221 -17.64 13.95 35.34
C VAL A 221 -17.66 13.17 36.68
N ASP A 222 -16.69 12.29 36.93
CA ASP A 222 -16.64 11.47 38.14
C ASP A 222 -15.53 11.92 39.13
N ARG A 223 -15.10 13.17 39.01
CA ARG A 223 -14.14 13.82 39.91
C ARG A 223 -14.57 15.24 40.26
N SER A 224 -15.76 15.38 40.84
CA SER A 224 -16.21 16.60 41.52
C SER A 224 -16.99 16.25 42.78
#